data_AF-K1RKY6-F1
#
_entry.id   AF-K1RKY6-F1
#
_cell.length_a   1.000
_cell.length_b   1.000
_cell.length_c   1.000
_cell.angle_alpha   90.00
_cell.angle_beta   90.00
_cell.angle_gamma   90.00
#
_symmetry.space_group_name_H-M   'P 1'
#
loop_
_entity.id
_entity.type
_entity.pdbx_description
1 polymer ?
#
loop_
_entity_poly.entity_id
_entity_poly.type
_entity_poly.pdbx_seq_one_letter_code
_entity_poly.pdbx_strand_id
1 'polypeptide(L)' 'MSKEYIKAQTHLPAYFPYPKFLLQMSLSHTARLTYVLLLDRMTLSQKNGWVDVQGRAYVLYPLAGLA' A
#
# COMPACT_ATOMS: atom_id res chain seq x y z
N MET A 1 -19.23 -21.95 7.90
CA MET A 1 -19.04 -20.67 7.16
C MET A 1 -19.32 -20.93 5.69
N SER A 2 -20.44 -20.44 5.17
CA SER A 2 -20.79 -20.59 3.76
C SER A 2 -19.75 -19.86 2.92
N LYS A 3 -19.10 -20.55 1.98
CA LYS A 3 -18.11 -19.96 1.07
C LYS A 3 -18.87 -19.17 0.00
N GLU A 4 -19.28 -17.95 0.33
CA GLU A 4 -19.77 -17.02 -0.69
C GLU A 4 -18.59 -16.56 -1.54
N TYR A 5 -18.56 -17.02 -2.79
CA TYR A 5 -17.61 -16.53 -3.79
C TYR A 5 -17.91 -15.07 -4.11
N ILE A 6 -16.86 -14.29 -4.37
CA ILE A 6 -16.99 -12.90 -4.85
C ILE A 6 -17.71 -12.93 -6.20
N LYS A 7 -18.82 -12.21 -6.31
CA LYS A 7 -19.62 -12.06 -7.54
C LYS A 7 -19.29 -10.71 -8.20
N ALA A 8 -19.70 -10.53 -9.46
CA ALA A 8 -19.43 -9.29 -10.21
C ALA A 8 -19.97 -8.02 -9.51
N GLN A 9 -21.06 -8.14 -8.78
CA GLN A 9 -21.71 -7.07 -8.01
C GLN A 9 -21.20 -6.93 -6.57
N THR A 10 -20.25 -7.77 -6.14
CA THR A 10 -19.71 -7.70 -4.79
C THR A 10 -18.74 -6.54 -4.69
N HIS A 11 -19.09 -5.52 -3.90
CA HIS A 11 -18.17 -4.44 -3.56
C HIS A 11 -17.01 -4.99 -2.74
N LEU A 12 -15.79 -4.77 -3.21
CA LEU A 12 -14.60 -5.16 -2.47
C LEU A 12 -14.42 -4.20 -1.28
N PRO A 13 -14.13 -4.72 -0.08
CA PRO A 13 -13.69 -3.87 1.02
C PRO A 13 -12.37 -3.18 0.65
N ALA A 14 -11.99 -2.13 1.40
CA ALA A 14 -10.71 -1.48 1.20
C ALA A 14 -9.56 -2.51 1.32
N TYR A 15 -8.66 -2.53 0.35
CA TYR A 15 -7.53 -3.44 0.29
C TYR A 15 -6.28 -2.68 -0.14
N PHE A 16 -5.12 -3.19 0.27
CA PHE A 16 -3.85 -2.68 -0.22
C PHE A 16 -3.47 -3.38 -1.52
N PRO A 17 -3.08 -2.65 -2.58
CA PRO A 17 -2.58 -3.27 -3.80
C PRO A 17 -1.24 -3.97 -3.50
N TYR A 18 -1.12 -5.25 -3.86
CA TYR A 18 0.11 -6.01 -3.71
C TYR A 18 0.86 -6.07 -5.06
N PRO A 19 2.01 -5.38 -5.22
CA PRO A 19 2.77 -5.39 -6.45
C PRO A 19 3.31 -6.78 -6.78
N LYS A 20 3.02 -7.27 -7.99
CA LYS A 20 3.40 -8.64 -8.41
C LYS A 20 4.90 -8.88 -8.36
N PHE A 21 5.74 -7.85 -8.59
CA PHE A 21 7.19 -8.00 -8.54
C PHE A 21 7.69 -8.41 -7.14
N LEU A 22 6.99 -8.04 -6.05
CA LEU A 22 7.35 -8.46 -4.69
C LEU A 22 7.20 -9.97 -4.47
N LEU A 23 6.40 -10.66 -5.30
CA LEU A 23 6.26 -12.12 -5.22
C LEU A 23 7.55 -12.83 -5.66
N GLN A 24 8.33 -12.20 -6.53
CA GLN A 24 9.56 -12.77 -7.09
C GLN A 24 10.81 -12.39 -6.27
N MET A 25 10.69 -11.44 -5.35
CA MET A 25 11.81 -10.99 -4.53
C MET A 25 11.98 -11.88 -3.29
N SER A 26 13.23 -12.17 -2.93
CA SER A 26 13.62 -12.88 -1.71
C SER A 26 13.54 -11.97 -0.46
N LEU A 27 12.39 -11.36 -0.23
CA LEU A 27 12.12 -10.49 0.91
C LEU A 27 11.33 -11.23 2.01
N SER A 28 11.54 -10.83 3.26
CA SER A 28 10.71 -11.30 4.37
C SER A 28 9.24 -10.91 4.16
N HIS A 29 8.33 -11.65 4.79
CA HIS A 29 6.89 -11.33 4.76
C HIS A 29 6.64 -9.92 5.31
N THR A 30 7.27 -9.57 6.43
CA THR A 30 7.18 -8.23 7.03
C THR A 30 7.67 -7.15 6.06
N ALA A 31 8.81 -7.34 5.40
CA ALA A 31 9.34 -6.36 4.45
C ALA A 31 8.37 -6.11 3.27
N ARG A 32 7.76 -7.17 2.75
CA ARG A 32 6.77 -7.06 1.66
C ARG A 32 5.50 -6.34 2.12
N LEU A 33 5.02 -6.61 3.35
CA LEU A 33 3.88 -5.92 3.94
C LEU A 33 4.21 -4.44 4.21
N THR A 34 5.37 -4.14 4.80
CA THR A 34 5.82 -2.76 5.03
C THR A 34 5.89 -2.00 3.71
N TYR A 35 6.45 -2.59 2.65
CA TYR A 35 6.47 -1.95 1.34
C TYR A 35 5.07 -1.61 0.82
N VAL A 36 4.12 -2.55 0.93
CA VAL A 36 2.72 -2.35 0.50
C VAL A 36 2.06 -1.20 1.27
N LEU A 37 2.28 -1.10 2.58
CA LEU A 37 1.78 0.01 3.41
C LEU A 37 2.40 1.35 2.99
N LEU A 38 3.71 1.39 2.76
CA LEU A 38 4.41 2.60 2.31
C LEU A 38 3.93 3.03 0.92
N LEU A 39 3.71 2.08 0.01
CA LEU A 39 3.23 2.34 -1.34
C LEU A 39 1.85 2.99 -1.32
N ASP A 40 0.91 2.47 -0.53
CA ASP A 40 -0.42 3.06 -0.38
C ASP A 40 -0.34 4.51 0.10
N ARG A 41 0.48 4.78 1.12
CA ARG A 41 0.74 6.14 1.59
C ARG A 41 1.38 7.04 0.55
N MET A 42 2.28 6.50 -0.28
CA MET A 42 2.89 7.25 -1.38
C MET A 42 1.87 7.64 -2.45
N THR A 43 0.88 6.78 -2.75
CA THR A 43 -0.19 7.15 -3.69
C THR A 43 -1.07 8.28 -3.15
N LEU A 44 -1.34 8.29 -1.85
CA LEU A 44 -2.05 9.39 -1.18
C LEU A 44 -1.21 10.67 -1.17
N SER A 45 0.09 10.54 -0.91
CA SER A 45 1.05 11.66 -0.92
C SER A 45 1.09 12.36 -2.28
N GLN A 46 1.17 11.61 -3.38
CA GLN A 46 1.09 12.15 -4.75
C GLN A 46 -0.23 12.90 -4.99
N LYS A 47 -1.37 12.32 -4.59
CA LYS A 47 -2.68 12.97 -4.72
C LYS A 47 -2.78 14.27 -3.93
N ASN A 48 -2.08 14.36 -2.80
CA ASN A 48 -2.05 15.55 -1.94
C ASN A 48 -0.99 16.57 -2.36
N GLY A 49 -0.25 16.34 -3.46
CA GLY A 49 0.81 17.24 -3.91
C GLY A 49 2.06 17.24 -3.03
N TRP A 50 2.24 16.21 -2.20
CA TRP A 50 3.44 16.02 -1.38
C TRP A 50 4.57 15.41 -2.23
N VAL A 51 4.96 16.18 -3.23
CA VAL A 51 6.08 15.90 -4.14
C VAL A 51 7.15 16.95 -3.92
N ASP A 52 8.41 16.54 -4.00
CA ASP A 52 9.51 17.51 -3.94
C ASP A 52 9.63 18.30 -5.25
N VAL A 53 10.56 19.27 -5.27
CA VAL A 53 10.86 20.10 -6.45
C VAL A 53 11.36 19.31 -7.67
N GLN A 54 11.68 18.03 -7.51
CA GLN A 54 12.10 17.11 -8.57
C GLN A 54 11.01 16.08 -8.92
N GLY A 55 9.80 16.22 -8.37
CA GLY A 55 8.65 15.34 -8.64
C GLY A 55 8.69 14.02 -7.89
N ARG A 56 9.56 13.85 -6.88
CA ARG A 56 9.61 12.62 -6.08
C ARG A 56 8.61 12.73 -4.94
N ALA A 57 7.69 11.76 -4.89
CA ALA A 57 6.77 11.63 -3.77
C ALA A 57 7.52 11.17 -2.51
N TYR A 58 7.29 11.83 -1.38
CA TYR A 58 7.82 11.42 -0.09
C TYR A 58 6.69 10.88 0.79
N VAL A 59 7.04 10.03 1.74
CA VAL A 59 6.08 9.53 2.73
C VAL A 59 6.40 10.16 4.07
N LEU A 60 5.51 11.03 4.56
CA LEU A 60 5.59 11.60 5.90
C LEU A 60 5.05 10.56 6.89
N TYR A 61 5.95 9.91 7.61
CA TYR A 61 5.61 9.15 8.81
C TYR A 61 5.96 9.98 10.03
N PRO A 62 4.98 10.61 10.72
CA PRO A 62 5.26 11.23 11.99
C PRO A 62 5.68 10.13 12.99
N LEU A 63 6.83 10.33 13.63
CA LEU A 63 7.39 9.40 14.64
C LEU A 63 6.41 9.12 15.79
N ALA A 64 5.42 10.01 16.01
CA ALA A 64 4.35 9.83 16.98
C ALA A 64 3.41 8.64 16.68
N GLY A 65 3.42 8.09 15.46
CA GLY A 65 2.62 6.92 15.08
C GLY A 65 3.33 5.57 15.21
N LEU A 66 4.57 5.55 15.75
CA LEU A 66 5.37 4.34 15.97
C LEU A 66 5.28 3.78 17.40
N ALA A 67 4.44 4.37 18.26
CA ALA A 67 4.26 3.99 19.66
C ALA A 67 3.05 3.07 19.86
#